data_AF-A0A1E3SDV5-F1
#
_entry.id   AF-A0A1E3SDV5-F1
#
_cell.length_a   1.000
_cell.length_b   1.000
_cell.length_c   1.000
_cell.angle_alpha   90.00
_cell.angle_beta   90.00
_cell.angle_gamma   90.00
#
_symmetry.space_group_name_H-M   'P 1'
#
loop_
_entity.id
_entity.type
_entity.pdbx_description
1 polymer ?
#
loop_
_entity_poly.entity_id
_entity_poly.type
_entity_poly.pdbx_seq_one_letter_code
_entity_poly.pdbx_strand_id
1 'polypeptide(L)'
;MNGWPRRALAPSLALITCCFASAFSLAVQPAAADPGLPGTNCETNMLGALYCDGPVQADGTWVRCVDVAPSYGYGGVYSPPYHKCYAYDPANPGPTPIGQPAYHIGL
;
A
#
# COMPACT_ATOMS: atom_id res chain seq x y z
N MET A 1 58.21 45.80 -23.50
CA MET A 1 57.68 45.10 -24.70
C MET A 1 58.02 43.63 -24.54
N ASN A 2 57.15 42.87 -23.86
CA ASN A 2 57.32 41.43 -23.63
C ASN A 2 55.95 40.77 -23.85
N GLY A 3 55.90 39.89 -24.85
CA GLY A 3 54.68 39.25 -25.33
C GLY A 3 54.23 38.06 -24.50
N TRP A 4 52.92 37.90 -24.42
CA TRP A 4 52.26 36.67 -23.96
C TRP A 4 51.51 36.05 -25.15
N PRO A 5 51.77 34.78 -25.52
CA PRO A 5 50.93 34.10 -26.49
C PRO A 5 49.62 33.69 -25.82
N ARG A 6 48.51 34.30 -26.24
CA ARG A 6 47.15 33.82 -25.98
C ARG A 6 46.96 32.55 -26.80
N ARG A 7 47.05 31.38 -26.16
CA ARG A 7 46.64 30.12 -26.77
C ARG A 7 45.12 30.08 -26.80
N ALA A 8 44.56 30.30 -27.98
CA ALA A 8 43.22 29.86 -28.32
C ALA A 8 43.23 28.34 -28.48
N LEU A 9 42.34 27.64 -27.79
CA LEU A 9 41.88 26.31 -28.17
C LEU A 9 40.37 26.27 -27.99
N ALA A 10 39.71 26.05 -29.12
CA ALA A 10 38.28 25.93 -29.32
C ALA A 10 37.73 24.59 -28.77
N PRO A 11 36.40 24.37 -28.79
CA PRO A 11 35.69 23.48 -27.88
C PRO A 11 35.73 22.02 -28.33
N SER A 12 36.19 21.13 -27.44
CA SER A 12 35.99 19.69 -27.60
C SER A 12 34.66 19.30 -26.96
N LEU A 13 33.64 19.08 -27.79
CA LEU A 13 32.46 18.28 -27.45
C LEU A 13 32.95 16.95 -26.85
N ALA A 14 32.84 16.80 -25.53
CA ALA A 14 33.02 15.52 -24.86
C ALA A 14 31.65 15.01 -24.40
N LEU A 15 31.06 14.25 -25.32
CA LEU A 15 30.10 13.17 -25.14
C LEU A 15 29.56 12.91 -23.72
N ILE A 16 28.26 13.20 -23.59
CA ILE A 16 27.29 12.52 -22.72
C ILE A 16 27.55 11.01 -22.78
N THR A 17 27.95 10.40 -21.67
CA THR A 17 27.94 8.94 -21.53
C THR A 17 27.24 8.54 -20.22
N CYS A 18 26.06 7.99 -20.41
CA CYS A 18 25.20 7.26 -19.49
C CYS A 18 25.97 6.40 -18.49
N CYS A 19 25.66 6.57 -17.20
CA CYS A 19 25.63 5.48 -16.21
C CYS A 19 24.82 5.94 -14.99
N PHE A 20 23.52 6.18 -15.16
CA PHE A 20 22.60 6.09 -14.01
C PHE A 20 22.46 4.60 -13.69
N ALA A 21 23.31 4.10 -12.78
CA ALA A 21 23.11 2.79 -12.18
C ALA A 21 21.86 2.89 -11.26
N SER A 22 20.68 2.72 -11.84
CA SER A 22 19.43 2.58 -11.09
C SER A 22 19.44 1.21 -10.41
N ALA A 23 19.94 1.18 -9.17
CA ALA A 23 19.70 0.08 -8.26
C ALA A 23 18.19 -0.04 -8.04
N PHE A 24 17.55 -0.99 -8.74
CA PHE A 24 16.19 -1.42 -8.44
C PHE A 24 16.23 -2.16 -7.11
N SER A 25 16.11 -1.42 -6.01
CA SER A 25 15.87 -1.99 -4.69
C SER A 25 14.48 -2.61 -4.70
N LEU A 26 14.41 -3.93 -4.88
CA LEU A 26 13.21 -4.70 -4.56
C LEU A 26 12.99 -4.60 -3.06
N ALA A 27 12.15 -3.64 -2.65
CA ALA A 27 11.65 -3.57 -1.29
C ALA A 27 10.77 -4.81 -1.05
N VAL A 28 11.37 -5.87 -0.50
CA VAL A 28 10.59 -6.93 0.15
C VAL A 28 9.90 -6.26 1.33
N GLN A 29 8.60 -6.03 1.18
CA GLN A 29 7.78 -5.54 2.29
C GLN A 29 7.79 -6.61 3.38
N PRO A 30 8.26 -6.31 4.60
CA PRO A 30 8.09 -7.23 5.71
C PRO A 30 6.59 -7.48 5.86
N ALA A 31 6.18 -8.75 5.97
CA ALA A 31 4.83 -9.09 6.37
C ALA A 31 4.60 -8.47 7.75
N ALA A 32 3.99 -7.29 7.76
CA ALA A 32 3.73 -6.54 8.97
C ALA A 32 2.84 -7.40 9.85
N ALA A 33 3.27 -7.67 11.08
CA ALA A 33 2.36 -8.10 12.12
C ALA A 33 1.23 -7.06 12.16
N ASP A 34 0.01 -7.57 12.10
CA ASP A 34 -1.19 -6.75 11.96
C ASP A 34 -1.27 -5.72 13.10
N PRO A 35 -1.03 -4.41 12.83
CA PRO A 35 -1.00 -3.43 13.90
C PRO A 35 -2.40 -3.16 14.48
N GLY A 36 -3.46 -3.66 13.81
CA GLY A 36 -4.81 -3.12 13.95
C GLY A 36 -4.86 -1.68 13.43
N LEU A 37 -5.99 -1.30 12.83
CA LEU A 37 -6.23 0.10 12.47
C LEU A 37 -6.94 0.81 13.63
N PRO A 38 -6.50 2.01 14.04
CA PRO A 38 -7.23 2.80 15.03
C PRO A 38 -8.65 3.05 14.51
N GLY A 39 -9.65 2.79 15.36
CA GLY A 39 -11.05 2.59 14.98
C GLY A 39 -11.85 3.82 14.50
N THR A 40 -11.22 4.77 13.82
CA THR A 40 -11.88 5.99 13.32
C THR A 40 -12.61 5.81 11.99
N ASN A 41 -12.25 4.78 11.23
CA ASN A 41 -12.71 4.54 9.86
C ASN A 41 -13.31 3.14 9.75
N CYS A 42 -14.34 2.86 10.56
CA CYS A 42 -14.91 1.53 10.68
C CYS A 42 -16.40 1.46 10.37
N GLU A 43 -16.82 0.36 9.75
CA GLU A 43 -18.20 0.03 9.46
C GLU A 43 -18.46 -1.45 9.76
N THR A 44 -19.61 -1.77 10.34
CA THR A 44 -20.04 -3.16 10.55
C THR A 44 -20.97 -3.57 9.41
N ASN A 45 -20.65 -4.67 8.73
CA ASN A 45 -21.50 -5.18 7.67
C ASN A 45 -22.74 -5.91 8.21
N MET A 46 -23.65 -6.29 7.31
CA MET A 46 -24.90 -6.98 7.66
C MET A 46 -24.67 -8.38 8.28
N LEU A 47 -23.47 -8.96 8.15
CA LEU A 47 -23.08 -10.24 8.76
C LEU A 47 -22.42 -10.07 10.13
N GLY A 48 -22.30 -8.85 10.64
CA GLY A 48 -21.67 -8.55 11.93
C GLY A 48 -20.14 -8.53 11.90
N ALA A 49 -19.52 -8.53 10.73
CA ALA A 49 -18.08 -8.32 10.58
C ALA A 49 -17.77 -6.82 10.63
N LEU A 50 -16.83 -6.43 11.49
CA LEU A 50 -16.33 -5.06 11.58
C LEU A 50 -15.19 -4.89 10.58
N TYR A 51 -15.35 -3.97 9.65
CA TYR A 51 -14.29 -3.56 8.72
C TYR A 51 -13.75 -2.21 9.15
N CYS A 52 -12.44 -2.04 9.10
CA CYS A 52 -11.78 -0.76 9.35
C CYS A 52 -10.77 -0.48 8.24
N ASP A 53 -10.72 0.76 7.75
CA ASP A 53 -9.80 1.17 6.68
C ASP A 53 -8.77 2.20 7.15
N GLY A 54 -7.53 1.98 6.74
CA GLY A 54 -6.41 2.88 6.97
C GLY A 54 -6.45 4.04 5.99
N PRO A 55 -5.55 5.02 6.10
CA PRO A 55 -5.48 6.12 5.15
C PRO A 55 -5.23 5.61 3.72
N VAL A 56 -5.88 6.24 2.75
CA VAL A 56 -5.66 5.96 1.32
C VAL A 56 -4.21 6.31 0.96
N GLN A 57 -3.53 5.39 0.30
CA GLN A 57 -2.16 5.56 -0.19
C GLN A 57 -2.12 6.36 -1.50
N ALA A 58 -0.93 6.81 -1.90
CA ALA A 58 -0.73 7.63 -3.09
C ALA A 58 -1.15 6.94 -4.40
N ASP A 59 -1.17 5.60 -4.41
CA ASP A 59 -1.63 4.77 -5.54
C ASP A 59 -3.14 4.50 -5.51
N GLY A 60 -3.87 5.02 -4.53
CA GLY A 60 -5.31 4.82 -4.36
C GLY A 60 -5.69 3.54 -3.62
N THR A 61 -4.72 2.73 -3.19
CA THR A 61 -4.97 1.55 -2.35
C THR A 61 -5.14 1.95 -0.89
N TRP A 62 -5.67 1.06 -0.06
CA TRP A 62 -5.68 1.25 1.39
C TRP A 62 -5.47 -0.07 2.14
N VAL A 63 -5.07 0.03 3.41
CA VAL A 63 -5.07 -1.14 4.29
C VAL A 63 -6.48 -1.33 4.82
N ARG A 64 -7.02 -2.53 4.71
CA ARG A 64 -8.33 -2.92 5.24
C ARG A 64 -8.16 -4.04 6.24
N CYS A 65 -8.75 -3.83 7.41
CA CYS A 65 -8.86 -4.80 8.49
C CYS A 65 -10.27 -5.36 8.56
N VAL A 66 -10.39 -6.66 8.84
CA VAL A 66 -11.65 -7.31 9.17
C VAL A 66 -11.54 -8.00 10.51
N ASP A 67 -12.53 -7.75 11.37
CA ASP A 67 -12.73 -8.34 12.68
C ASP A 67 -14.09 -9.06 12.71
N VAL A 68 -14.07 -10.34 13.03
CA VAL A 68 -15.26 -11.18 13.16
C VAL A 68 -15.30 -11.72 14.58
N ALA A 69 -16.36 -11.36 15.30
CA ALA A 69 -16.62 -11.89 16.64
C ALA A 69 -16.90 -13.40 16.58
N PRO A 70 -16.59 -14.15 17.65
CA PRO A 70 -16.98 -15.55 17.71
C PRO A 70 -18.50 -15.67 17.65
N SER A 71 -19.00 -16.69 16.96
CA SER A 71 -20.44 -16.91 16.84
C SER A 71 -20.79 -18.39 16.96
N TYR A 72 -22.02 -18.66 17.41
CA TYR A 72 -22.61 -19.98 17.42
C TYR A 72 -23.72 -20.03 16.38
N GLY A 73 -23.53 -20.85 15.35
CA GLY A 73 -24.51 -21.08 14.30
C GLY A 73 -25.62 -22.03 14.74
N TYR A 74 -26.65 -22.11 13.91
CA TYR A 74 -27.74 -23.07 14.08
C TYR A 74 -27.17 -24.51 14.09
N GLY A 75 -27.58 -25.33 15.06
CA GLY A 75 -27.04 -26.69 15.25
C GLY A 75 -25.79 -26.78 16.13
N GLY A 76 -25.39 -25.69 16.80
CA GLY A 76 -24.28 -25.70 17.77
C GLY A 76 -22.89 -25.60 17.15
N VAL A 77 -22.80 -25.25 15.86
CA VAL A 77 -21.51 -25.06 15.18
C VAL A 77 -20.86 -23.79 15.70
N TYR A 78 -19.68 -23.93 16.29
CA TYR A 78 -18.87 -22.80 16.75
C TYR A 78 -18.01 -22.25 15.61
N SER A 79 -18.12 -20.95 15.35
CA SER A 79 -17.18 -20.20 14.53
C SER A 79 -16.22 -19.43 15.44
N PRO A 80 -14.91 -19.70 15.35
CA PRO A 80 -13.92 -18.95 16.12
C PRO A 80 -13.86 -17.48 15.67
N PRO A 81 -13.33 -16.59 16.52
CA PRO A 81 -13.07 -15.21 16.09
C PRO A 81 -12.00 -15.20 15.01
N TYR A 82 -12.05 -14.18 14.15
CA TYR A 82 -11.11 -14.01 13.06
C TYR A 82 -10.74 -12.53 12.91
N HIS A 83 -9.44 -12.26 12.78
CA HIS A 83 -8.90 -10.93 12.49
C HIS A 83 -7.91 -11.03 11.33
N LYS A 84 -7.99 -10.12 10.37
CA LYS A 84 -7.01 -10.00 9.29
C LYS A 84 -7.01 -8.61 8.67
N CYS A 85 -5.82 -8.05 8.47
CA CYS A 85 -5.62 -6.90 7.62
C CYS A 85 -4.89 -7.25 6.32
N TYR A 86 -5.23 -6.52 5.26
CA TYR A 86 -4.70 -6.72 3.91
C TYR A 86 -4.75 -5.41 3.12
N ALA A 87 -3.87 -5.28 2.13
CA ALA A 87 -3.97 -4.20 1.15
C ALA A 87 -5.19 -4.45 0.25
N TYR A 88 -6.07 -3.46 0.14
CA TYR A 88 -7.22 -3.45 -0.73
C TYR A 88 -6.96 -2.51 -1.90
N ASP A 89 -7.08 -3.06 -3.10
CA ASP A 89 -7.00 -2.32 -4.35
C ASP A 89 -8.43 -2.19 -4.93
N PRO A 90 -9.03 -0.99 -4.97
CA PRO A 90 -10.36 -0.80 -5.56
C PRO A 90 -10.38 -1.07 -7.07
N ALA A 91 -9.26 -0.96 -7.77
CA ALA A 91 -9.16 -1.24 -9.20
C ALA A 91 -9.07 -2.74 -9.50
N ASN A 92 -8.58 -3.53 -8.54
CA ASN A 92 -8.54 -4.99 -8.60
C ASN A 92 -8.91 -5.62 -7.25
N PRO A 93 -10.20 -5.60 -6.87
CA PRO A 93 -10.65 -5.93 -5.51
C PRO A 93 -10.50 -7.42 -5.16
N GLY A 94 -10.09 -8.27 -6.10
CA GLY A 94 -9.97 -9.71 -5.90
C GLY A 94 -11.30 -10.37 -5.50
N PRO A 95 -11.27 -11.61 -4.97
CA PRO A 95 -12.44 -12.21 -4.35
C PRO A 95 -12.72 -11.52 -3.02
N THR A 96 -13.66 -10.58 -3.02
CA THR A 96 -14.09 -9.89 -1.81
C THR A 96 -14.94 -10.82 -0.93
N PRO A 97 -14.63 -10.96 0.37
CA PRO A 97 -15.55 -11.52 1.34
C PRO A 97 -16.98 -10.97 1.18
N ILE A 98 -17.97 -11.84 1.32
CA ILE A 98 -19.38 -11.45 1.20
C ILE A 98 -19.69 -10.33 2.19
N GLY A 99 -20.28 -9.24 1.68
CA GLY A 99 -20.65 -8.08 2.49
C GLY A 99 -19.48 -7.19 2.89
N GLN A 100 -18.30 -7.34 2.28
CA GLN A 100 -17.24 -6.35 2.42
C GLN A 100 -17.61 -5.04 1.69
N PRO A 101 -17.40 -3.86 2.30
CA PRO A 101 -17.63 -2.58 1.63
C PRO A 101 -16.77 -2.39 0.38
N ALA A 102 -17.36 -1.98 -0.75
CA ALA A 102 -16.62 -1.77 -2.01
C ALA A 102 -15.88 -0.43 -2.08
N TYR A 103 -16.12 0.46 -1.12
CA TYR A 103 -15.54 1.80 -1.00
C TYR A 103 -14.58 1.87 0.19
N HIS A 104 -13.77 2.92 0.25
CA HIS A 104 -12.94 3.25 1.40
C HIS A 104 -13.81 3.78 2.54
N ILE A 105 -13.67 3.21 3.74
CA ILE A 105 -14.40 3.62 4.94
C ILE A 105 -13.65 4.82 5.54
N GLY A 106 -14.35 5.94 5.67
CA GLY A 106 -13.76 7.21 6.12
C GLY A 106 -13.67 8.25 5.02
N LEU A 107 -12.94 9.33 5.30
CA LEU A 107 -12.65 10.44 4.37
C LEU A 107 -11.14 10.53 4.11
#